data_AF-A0A939VY26-F1
#
_entry.id   AF-A0A939VY26-F1
#
_cell.length_a   1.000
_cell.length_b   1.000
_cell.length_c   1.000
_cell.angle_alpha   90.00
_cell.angle_beta   90.00
_cell.angle_gamma   90.00
#
_symmetry.space_group_name_H-M   'P 1'
#
loop_
_entity.id
_entity.type
_entity.pdbx_description
1 polymer ?
#
loop_
_entity_poly.entity_id
_entity_poly.type
_entity_poly.pdbx_seq_one_letter_code
_entity_poly.pdbx_strand_id
1 'polypeptide(L)'
;MTEFIEKILPNVSSHPERFFNGLLETFIMTLWAGGISFVIGLVFGIVLIVTKKGSILENKIIYQILDKAINFFRSIPFIILLTGVMPLSRLLMGTA
;
A
#
# COMPACT_ATOMS: atom_id res chain seq x y z
N MET A 1 32.97 12.10 14.50
CA MET A 1 31.81 11.38 13.91
C MET A 1 30.70 12.35 13.54
N THR A 2 30.40 13.35 14.38
CA THR A 2 29.52 14.49 14.08
C THR A 2 29.98 15.32 12.88
N GLU A 3 31.28 15.65 12.77
CA GLU A 3 31.81 16.42 11.63
C GLU A 3 31.63 15.75 10.26
N PHE A 4 31.67 14.41 10.21
CA PHE A 4 31.45 13.65 8.97
C PHE A 4 29.98 13.68 8.55
N ILE A 5 29.07 13.57 9.52
CA ILE A 5 27.62 13.64 9.30
C ILE A 5 27.20 15.05 8.89
N GLU A 6 27.77 16.09 9.49
CA GLU A 6 27.50 17.49 9.11
C GLU A 6 27.98 17.80 7.70
N LYS A 7 29.08 17.19 7.24
CA LYS A 7 29.60 17.37 5.88
C LYS A 7 28.74 16.70 4.80
N ILE A 8 28.14 15.54 5.09
CA ILE A 8 27.38 14.74 4.11
C ILE A 8 25.87 15.00 4.22
N LEU A 9 25.35 15.23 5.43
CA LEU A 9 23.93 15.38 5.73
C LEU A 9 23.67 16.65 6.59
N PRO A 10 24.02 17.84 6.10
CA PRO A 10 23.86 19.09 6.85
C PRO A 10 22.41 19.39 7.26
N ASN A 11 21.44 18.93 6.47
CA ASN A 11 20.01 19.10 6.76
C ASN A 11 19.49 18.13 7.82
N VAL A 12 20.13 16.96 7.97
CA VAL A 12 19.76 15.98 9.00
C VAL A 12 20.41 16.36 10.33
N SER A 13 21.67 16.84 10.31
CA SER A 13 22.34 17.30 11.53
C SER A 13 21.69 18.55 12.13
N SER A 14 21.15 19.44 11.30
CA SER A 14 20.42 20.63 11.76
C SER A 14 19.02 20.31 12.30
N HIS A 15 18.37 19.23 11.84
CA HIS A 15 17.02 18.85 12.26
C HIS A 15 16.89 17.32 12.49
N PRO A 16 17.61 16.78 13.49
CA PRO A 16 17.66 15.32 13.71
C PRO A 16 16.29 14.75 14.09
N GLU A 17 15.49 15.52 14.82
CA GLU A 17 14.15 15.11 15.28
C GLU A 17 13.20 14.86 14.11
N ARG A 18 13.18 15.73 13.10
CA ARG A 18 12.34 15.57 11.90
C ARG A 18 12.70 14.33 11.10
N PHE A 19 13.99 14.02 11.03
CA PHE A 19 14.47 12.84 10.33
C PHE A 19 14.00 11.55 11.02
N PHE A 20 14.16 11.47 12.34
CA PHE A 20 13.68 10.32 13.10
C PHE A 20 12.16 10.18 13.06
N ASN A 21 11.42 11.28 13.17
CA ASN A 21 9.97 11.27 13.05
C ASN A 21 9.52 10.79 11.67
N GLY A 22 10.10 11.30 10.58
CA GLY A 22 9.76 10.85 9.23
C GLY A 22 10.09 9.38 8.98
N LEU A 23 11.17 8.88 9.60
CA LEU A 23 11.52 7.46 9.55
C LEU A 23 10.47 6.62 10.28
N LEU A 24 10.05 7.04 11.48
CA LEU A 24 8.99 6.38 12.24
C LEU A 24 7.66 6.41 11.49
N GLU A 25 7.26 7.56 10.94
CA GLU A 25 6.04 7.70 10.13
C GLU A 25 6.06 6.75 8.94
N THR A 26 7.18 6.65 8.21
CA THR A 26 7.34 5.73 7.08
C THR A 26 7.14 4.27 7.52
N PHE A 27 7.73 3.89 8.65
CA PHE A 27 7.56 2.55 9.22
C PHE A 27 6.11 2.29 9.61
N ILE A 28 5.48 3.22 10.32
CA ILE A 28 4.08 3.11 10.76
C ILE A 28 3.17 2.96 9.53
N MET A 29 3.30 3.83 8.52
CA MET A 29 2.52 3.76 7.29
C MET A 29 2.72 2.43 6.55
N THR A 30 3.98 2.00 6.40
CA THR A 30 4.32 0.77 5.66
C THR A 30 3.82 -0.47 6.38
N LEU A 31 3.94 -0.53 7.71
CA LEU A 31 3.48 -1.68 8.49
C LEU A 31 1.96 -1.79 8.50
N TRP A 32 1.24 -0.68 8.68
CA TRP A 32 -0.22 -0.69 8.64
C TRP A 32 -0.76 -1.00 7.24
N ALA A 33 -0.28 -0.29 6.22
CA ALA A 33 -0.72 -0.53 4.85
C ALA A 33 -0.32 -1.92 4.35
N GLY A 34 0.91 -2.35 4.66
CA GLY A 34 1.42 -3.68 4.35
C GLY A 34 0.65 -4.79 5.06
N GLY A 35 0.37 -4.64 6.35
CA GLY A 35 -0.40 -5.62 7.12
C GLY A 35 -1.83 -5.79 6.60
N ILE A 36 -2.54 -4.68 6.38
CA ILE A 36 -3.92 -4.71 5.87
C ILE A 36 -3.96 -5.29 4.45
N SER A 37 -3.07 -4.83 3.56
CA SER A 37 -3.00 -5.33 2.19
C SER A 37 -2.58 -6.80 2.12
N PHE A 38 -1.73 -7.27 3.04
CA PHE A 38 -1.36 -8.68 3.15
C PHE A 38 -2.56 -9.54 3.51
N VAL A 39 -3.34 -9.18 4.53
CA VAL A 39 -4.51 -9.97 4.94
C VAL A 39 -5.56 -10.02 3.83
N ILE A 40 -5.91 -8.86 3.26
CA ILE A 40 -6.90 -8.77 2.17
C ILE A 40 -6.40 -9.48 0.92
N GLY A 41 -5.14 -9.24 0.53
CA GLY A 41 -4.50 -9.84 -0.63
C GLY A 41 -4.36 -11.36 -0.50
N LEU A 42 -4.11 -11.86 0.70
CA LEU A 42 -4.06 -13.30 0.97
C LEU A 42 -5.43 -13.94 0.77
N VAL A 43 -6.50 -13.35 1.33
CA VAL A 43 -7.86 -13.86 1.15
C VAL A 43 -8.24 -13.89 -0.33
N PHE A 44 -8.04 -12.80 -1.06
CA PHE A 44 -8.34 -12.78 -2.49
C PHE A 44 -7.45 -13.72 -3.31
N GLY A 45 -6.16 -13.84 -2.96
CA GLY A 45 -5.24 -14.77 -3.59
C GLY A 45 -5.67 -16.22 -3.41
N ILE A 46 -6.10 -16.61 -2.20
CA ILE A 46 -6.63 -17.95 -1.89
C ILE A 46 -7.91 -18.21 -2.68
N VAL A 47 -8.85 -17.27 -2.71
CA VAL A 47 -10.09 -17.41 -3.49
C VAL A 47 -9.77 -17.60 -4.98
N LEU A 48 -8.85 -16.81 -5.52
CA LEU A 48 -8.49 -16.87 -6.94
C LEU A 48 -7.81 -18.20 -7.30
N ILE A 49 -6.90 -18.72 -6.47
CA ILE A 49 -6.25 -20.01 -6.75
C ILE A 49 -7.22 -21.18 -6.62
N VAL A 50 -8.11 -21.16 -5.62
CA VAL A 50 -9.07 -22.26 -5.38
C VAL A 50 -10.20 -22.28 -6.42
N THR A 51 -10.59 -21.12 -6.96
CA THR A 51 -11.64 -20.99 -8.00
C THR A 51 -11.13 -21.12 -9.44
N LYS A 52 -9.82 -21.25 -9.62
CA LYS A 52 -9.20 -21.43 -10.93
C LYS A 52 -9.70 -22.71 -11.62
N LYS A 53 -9.71 -22.70 -12.95
CA LYS A 53 -10.03 -23.89 -13.77
C LYS A 53 -9.08 -25.04 -13.42
N GLY A 54 -9.63 -26.21 -13.08
CA GLY A 54 -8.87 -27.39 -12.65
C GLY A 54 -8.43 -27.37 -11.17
N SER A 55 -8.98 -26.46 -10.35
CA SER A 55 -8.74 -26.42 -8.89
C SER A 55 -9.94 -26.91 -8.10
N ILE A 56 -9.80 -26.96 -6.77
CA ILE A 56 -10.71 -27.66 -5.85
C ILE A 56 -12.16 -27.15 -5.93
N LEU A 57 -12.36 -25.83 -6.06
CA LEU A 57 -13.69 -25.21 -6.18
C LEU A 57 -13.80 -24.42 -7.48
N GLU A 58 -13.53 -25.07 -8.62
CA GLU A 58 -13.59 -24.42 -9.93
C GLU A 58 -14.87 -23.60 -10.10
N ASN A 59 -14.70 -22.27 -10.25
CA ASN A 59 -15.77 -21.35 -10.56
C ASN A 59 -15.26 -20.28 -11.50
N LYS A 60 -15.52 -20.48 -12.80
CA LYS A 60 -15.06 -19.59 -13.87
C LYS A 60 -15.60 -18.16 -13.72
N ILE A 61 -16.80 -17.99 -13.16
CA ILE A 61 -17.42 -16.67 -13.00
C ILE A 61 -16.68 -15.88 -11.91
N ILE A 62 -16.53 -16.47 -10.72
CA ILE A 62 -15.83 -15.84 -9.60
C ILE A 62 -14.38 -15.54 -9.98
N TYR A 63 -13.70 -16.52 -10.57
CA TYR A 63 -12.31 -16.36 -11.04
C TYR A 63 -12.19 -15.19 -12.01
N GLN A 64 -13.03 -15.10 -13.04
CA GLN A 64 -12.93 -14.04 -14.04
C GLN A 64 -13.24 -12.65 -13.49
N ILE A 65 -14.22 -12.51 -12.59
CA ILE A 65 -14.55 -11.22 -11.98
C ILE A 65 -13.37 -10.76 -11.11
N LEU A 66 -12.88 -11.64 -10.23
CA LEU A 66 -11.82 -11.31 -9.29
C LEU A 66 -10.48 -11.06 -10.00
N ASP A 67 -10.12 -11.89 -10.98
CA ASP A 67 -8.93 -11.71 -11.80
C ASP A 67 -8.94 -10.38 -12.55
N LYS A 68 -10.07 -10.04 -13.22
CA LYS A 68 -10.20 -8.75 -13.90
C LYS A 68 -10.12 -7.58 -12.93
N ALA A 69 -10.79 -7.65 -11.78
CA ALA A 69 -10.76 -6.59 -10.78
C ALA A 69 -9.33 -6.36 -10.25
N ILE A 70 -8.64 -7.43 -9.86
CA ILE A 70 -7.25 -7.36 -9.37
C ILE A 70 -6.33 -6.78 -10.45
N ASN A 71 -6.41 -7.29 -11.67
CA ASN A 71 -5.56 -6.82 -12.76
C ASN A 71 -5.88 -5.36 -13.17
N PHE A 72 -7.14 -4.93 -13.05
CA PHE A 72 -7.54 -3.54 -13.24
C PHE A 72 -6.92 -2.62 -12.20
N PHE A 73 -7.02 -2.92 -10.90
CA PHE A 73 -6.40 -2.09 -9.87
C PHE A 73 -4.86 -2.06 -9.99
N ARG A 74 -4.26 -3.19 -10.38
CA ARG A 74 -2.81 -3.30 -10.58
C ARG A 74 -2.28 -2.52 -11.78
N SER A 75 -3.10 -2.27 -12.80
CA SER A 75 -2.66 -1.53 -13.99
C SER A 75 -2.73 -0.02 -13.81
N ILE A 76 -3.46 0.48 -12.81
CA ILE A 76 -3.54 1.91 -12.51
C ILE A 76 -2.23 2.37 -11.85
N PRO A 77 -1.55 3.40 -12.40
CA PRO A 77 -0.38 4.00 -11.76
C PRO A 77 -0.72 4.55 -10.37
N PHE A 78 0.16 4.32 -9.40
CA PHE A 78 -0.07 4.70 -7.99
C PHE A 78 -0.44 6.19 -7.83
N ILE A 79 0.22 7.10 -8.56
CA ILE A 79 -0.04 8.55 -8.47
C ILE A 79 -1.49 8.90 -8.89
N ILE A 80 -2.02 8.21 -9.91
CA ILE A 80 -3.39 8.42 -10.38
C ILE A 80 -4.38 7.89 -9.35
N LEU A 81 -4.13 6.69 -8.83
CA LEU A 81 -4.96 6.08 -7.78
C LEU A 81 -4.99 6.94 -6.52
N LEU A 82 -3.85 7.45 -6.07
CA LEU A 82 -3.74 8.34 -4.90
C LEU A 82 -4.63 9.58 -5.05
N THR A 83 -4.57 10.22 -6.21
CA THR A 83 -5.40 11.40 -6.50
C THR A 83 -6.89 11.03 -6.53
N GLY A 84 -7.24 9.87 -7.10
CA GLY A 84 -8.61 9.36 -7.14
C GLY A 84 -9.18 8.98 -5.76
N VAL A 85 -8.34 8.50 -4.84
CA VAL A 85 -8.73 8.12 -3.46
C VAL A 85 -8.81 9.34 -2.54
N MET A 86 -8.10 10.43 -2.84
CA MET A 86 -8.10 11.66 -2.03
C MET A 86 -9.50 12.18 -1.63
N PRO A 87 -10.50 12.31 -2.53
CA PRO A 87 -11.84 12.75 -2.13
C PRO A 87 -12.51 11.78 -1.16
N LEU A 88 -12.30 10.47 -1.34
CA LEU A 88 -12.83 9.45 -0.43
C LEU A 88 -12.17 9.55 0.95
N SER A 89 -10.85 9.76 1.01
CA SER A 89 -10.14 9.96 2.28
C SER A 89 -10.65 11.18 3.04
N ARG A 90 -10.92 12.30 2.36
CA ARG A 90 -11.49 13.50 2.98
C ARG A 90 -12.89 13.26 3.51
N LEU A 91 -13.72 12.56 2.74
CA LEU A 91 -15.06 12.16 3.16
C LEU A 91 -15.02 11.30 4.43
N LEU A 92 -14.14 10.29 4.47
CA LEU A 92 -14.01 9.38 5.61
C LEU A 92 -13.45 10.07 6.86
N MET A 93 -12.54 11.04 6.69
CA MET A 93 -11.99 11.84 7.79
C MET A 93 -12.95 12.93 8.25
N GLY A 94 -14.11 13.12 7.60
CA GLY A 94 -15.04 14.20 7.93
C GLY A 94 -14.49 15.59 7.63
N THR A 95 -13.53 15.69 6.71
CA THR A 95 -12.90 16.94 6.27
C THR A 95 -13.41 17.43 4.91
N ALA A 96 -14.52 16.84 4.44
CA ALA A 96 -15.19 17.17 3.19
C ALA A 96 -15.98 18.48 3.26
#